data_AF-A0A7C3C057-F1
#
_entry.id   AF-A0A7C3C057-F1
#
_cell.length_a   1.000
_cell.length_b   1.000
_cell.length_c   1.000
_cell.angle_alpha   90.00
_cell.angle_beta   90.00
_cell.angle_gamma   90.00
#
_symmetry.space_group_name_H-M   'P 1'
#
loop_
_entity.id
_entity.type
_entity.pdbx_description
1 polymer ?
#
loop_
_entity_poly.entity_id
_entity_poly.type
_entity_poly.pdbx_seq_one_letter_code
_entity_poly.pdbx_strand_id
1 'polypeptide(L)'
;MVESLTPEEKGLFHRLFHFSTTTGYLYPPESMRGWIEERFGSAQAVVSQKIVKITNLITFEGALFNRLRACRPIEFRENLCVEHSIVAPSDNHDPLGHPERNTHGDTFGRVEGEYCVTASNIAKYDGMHGLVIFHDYDPVSFSREKIIDYIDTGRSWAEKAHEIDPEAKYYLVMVPPPLAETEEDWEGFPVLVRLVARGDPNITTCDIGSMELFASSVISSDPWEVAWLLKESIQF
;
A
#
# COMPACT_ATOMS: atom_id res chain seq x y z
N MET A 1 24.90 5.22 5.37
CA MET A 1 24.61 6.31 6.31
C MET A 1 24.56 5.80 7.74
N VAL A 2 23.78 4.75 8.06
CA VAL A 2 23.95 4.03 9.34
C VAL A 2 25.32 3.36 9.41
N GLU A 3 25.74 2.72 8.31
CA GLU A 3 27.05 2.06 8.24
C GLU A 3 28.28 2.96 8.40
N SER A 4 28.09 4.28 8.23
CA SER A 4 29.15 5.28 8.39
C SER A 4 29.20 5.89 9.80
N LEU A 5 28.29 5.53 10.69
CA LEU A 5 28.29 5.98 12.09
C LEU A 5 29.42 5.29 12.89
N THR A 6 29.82 5.91 14.00
CA THR A 6 30.75 5.27 14.95
C THR A 6 30.11 4.03 15.58
N PRO A 7 30.91 3.08 16.12
CA PRO A 7 30.36 1.90 16.79
C PRO A 7 29.39 2.24 17.93
N GLU A 8 29.67 3.27 18.73
CA GLU A 8 28.78 3.72 19.81
C GLU A 8 27.45 4.26 19.25
N GLU A 9 27.50 5.11 18.22
CA GLU A 9 26.29 5.67 17.59
C GLU A 9 25.46 4.61 16.87
N LYS A 10 26.10 3.64 16.18
CA LYS A 10 25.40 2.47 15.61
C LYS A 10 24.68 1.69 16.71
N GLY A 11 25.36 1.47 17.85
CA GLY A 11 24.78 0.79 19.00
C GLY A 11 23.57 1.52 19.57
N LEU A 12 23.62 2.85 19.68
CA LEU A 12 22.47 3.66 20.11
C LEU A 12 21.34 3.64 19.08
N PHE A 13 21.67 3.77 17.79
CA PHE A 13 20.69 3.73 16.72
C PHE A 13 19.92 2.40 16.72
N HIS A 14 20.62 1.26 16.72
CA HIS A 14 19.97 -0.05 16.68
C HIS A 14 19.21 -0.42 17.97
N ARG A 15 19.45 0.27 19.09
CA ARG A 15 18.63 0.15 20.31
C ARG A 15 17.28 0.86 20.20
N LEU A 16 17.22 1.95 19.43
CA LEU A 16 16.03 2.79 19.31
C LEU A 16 15.26 2.51 18.02
N PHE A 17 15.95 2.12 16.96
CA PHE A 17 15.40 2.00 15.63
C PHE A 17 15.77 0.66 14.99
N HIS A 18 14.77 0.01 14.43
CA HIS A 18 14.95 -1.08 13.48
C HIS A 18 14.90 -0.52 12.06
N PHE A 19 15.86 -0.93 11.24
CA PHE A 19 15.97 -0.55 9.84
C PHE A 19 15.90 -1.82 8.99
N SER A 20 14.99 -1.85 8.02
CA SER A 20 14.89 -2.93 7.05
C SER A 20 14.61 -2.42 5.64
N THR A 21 14.91 -3.25 4.66
CA THR A 21 14.61 -2.97 3.25
C THR A 21 13.95 -4.17 2.62
N THR A 22 13.01 -3.91 1.74
CA THR A 22 12.31 -4.92 0.93
C THR A 22 12.17 -4.42 -0.49
N THR A 23 11.96 -5.33 -1.43
CA THR A 23 11.74 -4.99 -2.83
C THR A 23 10.39 -5.52 -3.26
N GLY A 24 9.49 -4.63 -3.65
CA GLY A 24 8.20 -4.99 -4.23
C GLY A 24 8.30 -5.14 -5.73
N TYR A 25 7.54 -6.10 -6.28
CA TYR A 25 7.52 -6.40 -7.70
C TYR A 25 6.11 -6.37 -8.27
N LEU A 26 5.97 -5.99 -9.53
CA LEU A 26 4.69 -6.01 -10.24
C LEU A 26 4.88 -6.23 -11.74
N TYR A 27 3.81 -6.65 -12.41
CA TYR A 27 3.74 -6.77 -13.86
C TYR A 27 2.73 -5.76 -14.46
N PRO A 28 3.21 -4.73 -15.16
CA PRO A 28 2.33 -3.79 -15.86
C PRO A 28 1.73 -4.44 -17.12
N PRO A 29 0.43 -4.28 -17.37
CA PRO A 29 -0.16 -4.69 -18.64
C PRO A 29 0.36 -3.81 -19.78
N GLU A 30 0.30 -4.33 -21.00
CA GLU A 30 0.81 -3.61 -22.19
C GLU A 30 0.09 -2.28 -22.42
N SER A 31 -1.21 -2.23 -22.12
CA SER A 31 -2.06 -1.03 -22.17
C SER A 31 -1.57 0.11 -21.28
N MET A 32 -0.89 -0.18 -20.16
CA MET A 32 -0.42 0.86 -19.23
C MET A 32 0.98 1.38 -19.56
N ARG A 33 1.74 0.76 -20.47
CA ARG A 33 3.15 1.11 -20.71
C ARG A 33 3.34 2.59 -21.07
N GLY A 34 2.54 3.12 -22.00
CA GLY A 34 2.64 4.51 -22.42
C GLY A 34 2.38 5.50 -21.27
N TRP A 35 1.35 5.22 -20.46
CA TRP A 35 1.05 6.04 -19.28
C TRP A 35 2.16 5.94 -18.22
N ILE A 36 2.74 4.75 -18.00
CA ILE A 36 3.84 4.57 -17.05
C ILE A 36 5.10 5.30 -17.52
N GLU A 37 5.44 5.24 -18.81
CA GLU A 37 6.59 5.94 -19.37
C GLU A 37 6.44 7.46 -19.26
N GLU A 38 5.24 7.99 -19.52
CA GLU A 38 4.94 9.42 -19.37
C GLU A 38 5.11 9.89 -17.90
N ARG A 39 4.67 9.08 -16.93
CA ARG A 39 4.56 9.50 -15.52
C ARG A 39 5.75 9.12 -14.65
N PHE A 40 6.33 7.95 -14.89
CA PHE A 40 7.41 7.36 -14.10
C PHE A 40 8.70 7.21 -14.92
N GLY A 41 8.71 7.67 -16.17
CA GLY A 41 9.89 7.70 -17.06
C GLY A 41 10.18 6.38 -17.77
N SER A 42 9.86 5.23 -17.17
CA SER A 42 10.05 3.92 -17.81
C SER A 42 9.17 2.83 -17.19
N ALA A 43 8.68 1.91 -18.02
CA ALA A 43 8.01 0.69 -17.54
C ALA A 43 8.90 -0.13 -16.60
N GLN A 44 10.22 -0.16 -16.80
CA GLN A 44 11.14 -0.86 -15.90
C GLN A 44 11.26 -0.20 -14.52
N ALA A 45 11.00 1.11 -14.42
CA ALA A 45 11.12 1.84 -13.17
C ALA A 45 10.09 1.42 -12.13
N VAL A 46 8.94 0.87 -12.55
CA VAL A 46 7.86 0.46 -11.65
C VAL A 46 7.83 -1.04 -11.35
N VAL A 47 8.53 -1.86 -12.15
CA VAL A 47 8.55 -3.33 -12.03
C VAL A 47 9.24 -3.80 -10.75
N SER A 48 10.25 -3.07 -10.29
CA SER A 48 11.03 -3.39 -9.10
C SER A 48 11.20 -2.15 -8.24
N GLN A 49 10.66 -2.18 -7.03
CA GLN A 49 10.55 -1.01 -6.16
C GLN A 49 11.24 -1.30 -4.83
N LYS A 50 12.37 -0.65 -4.60
CA LYS A 50 13.06 -0.75 -3.30
C LYS A 50 12.34 0.14 -2.29
N ILE A 51 11.96 -0.46 -1.17
CA ILE A 51 11.25 0.19 -0.08
C ILE A 51 12.14 0.10 1.17
N VAL A 52 12.25 1.24 1.86
CA VAL A 52 13.02 1.36 3.10
C VAL A 52 12.06 1.58 4.25
N LYS A 53 12.25 0.82 5.33
CA LYS A 53 11.39 0.85 6.52
C LYS A 53 12.25 1.19 7.73
N ILE A 54 11.79 2.16 8.51
CA ILE A 54 12.40 2.54 9.79
C ILE A 54 11.32 2.45 10.85
N THR A 55 11.59 1.74 11.93
CA THR A 55 10.63 1.55 13.02
C THR A 55 11.28 1.94 14.33
N ASN A 56 10.65 2.82 15.09
CA ASN A 56 11.04 3.12 16.45
C ASN A 56 10.63 1.95 17.35
N LEU A 57 11.60 1.31 18.02
CA LEU A 57 11.38 0.14 18.86
C LEU A 57 10.75 0.47 20.23
N ILE A 58 10.67 1.75 20.60
CA ILE A 58 10.06 2.20 21.85
C ILE A 58 8.62 2.67 21.63
N THR A 59 8.37 3.46 20.58
CA THR A 59 7.02 3.98 20.28
C THR A 59 6.23 3.11 19.32
N PHE A 60 6.89 2.15 18.65
CA PHE A 60 6.36 1.34 17.55
C PHE A 60 5.91 2.15 16.34
N GLU A 61 6.24 3.44 16.27
CA GLU A 61 5.94 4.27 15.10
C GLU A 61 6.91 3.93 13.97
N GLY A 62 6.36 3.81 12.76
CA GLY A 62 7.10 3.46 11.56
C GLY A 62 7.15 4.60 10.54
N ALA A 63 8.19 4.62 9.72
CA ALA A 63 8.27 5.41 8.51
C ALA A 63 8.62 4.51 7.31
N LEU A 64 7.84 4.60 6.25
CA LEU A 64 8.05 3.88 4.99
C LEU A 64 8.45 4.86 3.90
N PHE A 65 9.49 4.51 3.15
CA PHE A 65 9.99 5.32 2.04
C PHE A 65 9.93 4.53 0.73
N ASN A 66 9.18 5.06 -0.22
CA ASN A 66 9.17 4.59 -1.61
C ASN A 66 9.21 5.80 -2.55
N ARG A 67 10.29 5.90 -3.33
CA ARG A 67 10.54 7.02 -4.25
C ARG A 67 9.41 7.25 -5.26
N LEU A 68 8.77 6.17 -5.74
CA LEU A 68 7.71 6.30 -6.75
C LEU A 68 6.45 6.97 -6.19
N ARG A 69 6.30 7.04 -4.87
CA ARG A 69 5.16 7.73 -4.25
C ARG A 69 5.22 9.24 -4.40
N ALA A 70 6.40 9.87 -4.44
CA ALA A 70 6.53 11.29 -4.77
C ALA A 70 6.04 11.60 -6.19
N CYS A 71 6.11 10.61 -7.10
CA CYS A 71 5.72 10.76 -8.49
C CYS A 71 4.24 10.44 -8.74
N ARG A 72 3.46 10.13 -7.69
CA ARG A 72 2.03 9.81 -7.87
C ARG A 72 1.28 11.06 -8.38
N PRO A 73 0.59 10.99 -9.52
CA PRO A 73 -0.22 12.10 -9.99
C PRO A 73 -1.37 12.36 -9.01
N ILE A 74 -1.56 13.62 -8.65
CA ILE A 74 -2.73 14.09 -7.90
C ILE A 74 -3.81 14.40 -8.93
N GLU A 75 -4.83 13.55 -9.03
CA GLU A 75 -5.99 13.83 -9.87
C GLU A 75 -7.02 14.63 -9.07
N PHE A 76 -7.21 15.89 -9.45
CA PHE A 76 -8.30 16.74 -8.97
C PHE A 76 -9.50 16.53 -9.90
N ARG A 77 -10.62 16.01 -9.39
CA ARG A 77 -11.89 15.99 -10.12
C ARG A 77 -12.77 17.14 -9.65
N GLU A 78 -12.97 18.14 -10.50
CA GLU A 78 -13.75 19.34 -10.16
C GLU A 78 -15.27 19.14 -10.13
N ASN A 79 -15.83 18.00 -10.57
CA ASN A 79 -17.28 17.81 -10.65
C ASN A 79 -17.70 16.36 -10.37
N LEU A 80 -18.16 16.06 -9.15
CA LEU A 80 -18.93 14.86 -8.85
C LEU A 80 -20.19 15.26 -8.07
N CYS A 81 -21.33 15.28 -8.75
CA CYS A 81 -22.62 15.20 -8.07
C CYS A 81 -22.74 13.77 -7.52
N VAL A 82 -22.60 13.64 -6.19
CA VAL A 82 -22.53 12.38 -5.45
C VAL A 82 -23.65 11.40 -5.84
N GLU A 83 -24.85 11.88 -6.17
CA GLU A 83 -25.98 11.02 -6.54
C GLU A 83 -25.94 10.49 -7.99
N HIS A 84 -25.27 11.19 -8.92
CA HIS A 84 -25.25 10.81 -10.34
C HIS A 84 -24.04 9.91 -10.71
N SER A 85 -23.02 9.86 -9.85
CA SER A 85 -21.77 9.11 -10.06
C SER A 85 -21.78 7.71 -9.44
N ILE A 86 -22.78 7.38 -8.63
CA ILE A 86 -22.90 6.09 -7.92
C ILE A 86 -23.59 5.01 -8.78
N VAL A 87 -24.36 5.40 -9.82
CA VAL A 87 -25.33 4.50 -10.48
C VAL A 87 -25.01 4.23 -11.97
N ALA A 88 -24.12 5.00 -12.60
CA ALA A 88 -23.77 4.79 -14.00
C ALA A 88 -22.25 4.63 -14.17
N PRO A 89 -21.78 3.57 -14.86
CA PRO A 89 -20.40 3.49 -15.27
C PRO A 89 -20.13 4.68 -16.20
N SER A 90 -19.32 5.63 -15.76
CA SER A 90 -18.75 6.59 -16.70
C SER A 90 -17.68 5.83 -17.49
N ASP A 91 -18.11 5.15 -18.56
CA ASP A 91 -17.31 4.23 -19.39
C ASP A 91 -15.99 4.82 -19.92
N ASN A 92 -15.73 6.11 -19.74
CA ASN A 92 -14.52 6.77 -20.23
C ASN A 92 -13.53 7.24 -19.16
N HIS A 93 -13.79 7.03 -17.86
CA HIS A 93 -12.90 7.62 -16.84
C HIS A 93 -12.71 6.86 -15.53
N ASP A 94 -13.24 5.65 -15.33
CA ASP A 94 -12.90 4.87 -14.14
C ASP A 94 -11.63 4.01 -14.37
N PRO A 95 -10.50 4.32 -13.69
CA PRO A 95 -9.29 3.52 -13.82
C PRO A 95 -9.45 2.07 -13.31
N LEU A 96 -10.46 1.78 -12.48
CA LEU A 96 -10.70 0.46 -11.93
C LEU A 96 -11.78 -0.34 -12.69
N GLY A 97 -12.44 0.27 -13.68
CA GLY A 97 -13.52 -0.39 -14.42
C GLY A 97 -13.08 -1.50 -15.38
N HIS A 98 -11.81 -1.48 -15.77
CA HIS A 98 -11.15 -2.55 -16.53
C HIS A 98 -9.83 -2.91 -15.84
N PRO A 99 -9.89 -3.58 -14.68
CA PRO A 99 -8.72 -3.78 -13.82
C PRO A 99 -7.60 -4.52 -14.56
N GLU A 100 -7.92 -5.46 -15.44
CA GLU A 100 -6.96 -6.21 -16.25
C GLU A 100 -6.18 -5.33 -17.24
N ARG A 101 -6.77 -4.20 -17.68
CA ARG A 101 -6.16 -3.26 -18.63
C ARG A 101 -5.53 -2.06 -17.93
N ASN A 102 -6.09 -1.63 -16.81
CA ASN A 102 -5.79 -0.35 -16.19
C ASN A 102 -5.13 -0.48 -14.81
N THR A 103 -4.85 -1.70 -14.36
CA THR A 103 -4.10 -1.97 -13.12
C THR A 103 -3.04 -3.05 -13.35
N HIS A 104 -2.21 -3.32 -12.34
CA HIS A 104 -1.06 -4.22 -12.45
C HIS A 104 -1.39 -5.57 -11.80
N GLY A 105 -0.74 -6.65 -12.25
CA GLY A 105 -0.74 -7.93 -11.53
C GLY A 105 0.45 -8.02 -10.57
N ASP A 106 0.35 -8.80 -9.50
CA ASP A 106 1.52 -9.22 -8.72
C ASP A 106 2.33 -10.26 -9.51
N THR A 107 3.49 -10.68 -9.00
CA THR A 107 4.37 -11.65 -9.69
C THR A 107 3.74 -13.03 -9.86
N PHE A 108 2.79 -13.37 -9.00
CA PHE A 108 1.95 -14.57 -9.09
C PHE A 108 0.66 -14.36 -9.89
N GLY A 109 0.54 -13.22 -10.58
CA GLY A 109 -0.66 -12.84 -11.31
C GLY A 109 -1.74 -12.24 -10.41
N ARG A 110 -3.00 -12.36 -10.85
CA ARG A 110 -4.18 -11.91 -10.11
C ARG A 110 -4.85 -13.09 -9.43
N VAL A 111 -5.54 -12.81 -8.33
CA VAL A 111 -6.49 -13.74 -7.74
C VAL A 111 -7.88 -13.29 -8.17
N GLU A 112 -8.64 -14.21 -8.75
CA GLU A 112 -9.99 -13.98 -9.25
C GLU A 112 -10.97 -14.61 -8.25
N GLY A 113 -11.87 -13.78 -7.72
CA GLY A 113 -13.07 -14.21 -6.99
C GLY A 113 -14.28 -14.22 -7.92
N GLU A 114 -15.44 -14.63 -7.39
CA GLU A 114 -16.69 -14.60 -8.14
C GLU A 114 -17.18 -13.16 -8.39
N TYR A 115 -16.97 -12.28 -7.42
CA TYR A 115 -17.47 -10.90 -7.41
C TYR A 115 -16.35 -9.86 -7.36
N CYS A 116 -15.09 -10.27 -7.40
CA CYS A 116 -13.94 -9.38 -7.32
C CYS A 116 -12.69 -9.94 -7.98
N VAL A 117 -11.69 -9.08 -8.17
CA VAL A 117 -10.36 -9.41 -8.67
C VAL A 117 -9.29 -8.63 -7.93
N THR A 118 -8.10 -9.22 -7.75
CA THR A 118 -6.98 -8.49 -7.15
C THR A 118 -6.15 -7.72 -8.17
N ALA A 119 -5.55 -6.62 -7.71
CA ALA A 119 -4.55 -5.87 -8.46
C ALA A 119 -3.38 -5.47 -7.58
N SER A 120 -2.18 -5.50 -8.14
CA SER A 120 -0.99 -4.92 -7.53
C SER A 120 -1.05 -3.39 -7.60
N ASN A 121 -0.75 -2.74 -6.48
CA ASN A 121 -0.58 -1.29 -6.47
C ASN A 121 0.70 -0.89 -7.21
N ILE A 122 0.64 0.16 -8.03
CA ILE A 122 1.81 0.66 -8.77
C ILE A 122 2.83 1.35 -7.87
N ALA A 123 2.40 1.99 -6.79
CA ALA A 123 3.28 2.68 -5.85
C ALA A 123 3.18 2.02 -4.48
N LYS A 124 3.97 0.97 -4.29
CA LYS A 124 3.81 0.03 -3.17
C LYS A 124 4.19 0.64 -1.81
N TYR A 125 3.51 0.22 -0.74
CA TYR A 125 3.86 0.60 0.64
C TYR A 125 4.91 -0.36 1.23
N ASP A 126 4.80 -1.64 0.89
CA ASP A 126 5.72 -2.71 1.28
C ASP A 126 5.93 -3.66 0.08
N GLY A 127 6.76 -4.69 0.24
CA GLY A 127 7.09 -5.65 -0.83
C GLY A 127 5.83 -6.25 -1.47
N MET A 128 4.84 -6.55 -0.63
CA MET A 128 3.51 -6.98 -1.04
C MET A 128 2.48 -5.89 -0.72
N HIS A 129 1.85 -5.36 -1.77
CA HIS A 129 0.80 -4.34 -1.66
C HIS A 129 -0.13 -4.49 -2.86
N GLY A 130 -1.31 -5.05 -2.59
CA GLY A 130 -2.39 -5.23 -3.55
C GLY A 130 -3.70 -4.64 -3.03
N LEU A 131 -4.71 -4.62 -3.89
CA LEU A 131 -6.08 -4.25 -3.59
C LEU A 131 -7.06 -5.29 -4.15
N VAL A 132 -8.23 -5.42 -3.52
CA VAL A 132 -9.38 -6.16 -4.04
C VAL A 132 -10.29 -5.15 -4.74
N ILE A 133 -10.62 -5.41 -6.01
CA ILE A 133 -11.49 -4.58 -6.85
C ILE A 133 -12.80 -5.33 -7.04
N PHE A 134 -13.92 -4.72 -6.67
CA PHE A 134 -15.25 -5.32 -6.83
C PHE A 134 -15.73 -5.18 -8.28
N HIS A 135 -16.45 -6.19 -8.77
CA HIS A 135 -17.09 -6.14 -10.09
C HIS A 135 -18.30 -5.19 -10.12
N ASP A 136 -18.95 -5.00 -8.97
CA ASP A 136 -20.09 -4.10 -8.84
C ASP A 136 -19.65 -2.67 -8.49
N TYR A 137 -20.23 -1.71 -9.19
CA TYR A 137 -19.99 -0.27 -8.97
C TYR A 137 -20.82 0.32 -7.83
N ASP A 138 -21.93 -0.32 -7.46
CA ASP A 138 -22.81 0.15 -6.40
C ASP A 138 -22.15 -0.09 -5.03
N PRO A 139 -21.70 0.97 -4.33
CA PRO A 139 -20.96 0.87 -3.08
C PRO A 139 -21.81 0.40 -1.91
N VAL A 140 -23.12 0.20 -2.08
CA VAL A 140 -24.02 -0.34 -1.06
C VAL A 140 -24.65 -1.68 -1.45
N SER A 141 -24.34 -2.22 -2.64
CA SER A 141 -24.86 -3.51 -3.13
C SER A 141 -24.12 -4.71 -2.53
N PHE A 142 -24.09 -4.79 -1.20
CA PHE A 142 -23.50 -5.91 -0.49
C PHE A 142 -24.49 -7.04 -0.26
N SER A 143 -24.02 -8.27 -0.47
CA SER A 143 -24.66 -9.47 0.04
C SER A 143 -23.68 -10.24 0.91
N ARG A 144 -24.21 -11.19 1.70
CA ARG A 144 -23.36 -12.06 2.51
C ARG A 144 -22.37 -12.84 1.65
N GLU A 145 -22.81 -13.31 0.50
CA GLU A 145 -22.03 -14.09 -0.47
C GLU A 145 -20.88 -13.25 -1.03
N LYS A 146 -21.16 -12.01 -1.45
CA LYS A 146 -20.14 -11.07 -1.94
C LYS A 146 -19.08 -10.78 -0.88
N ILE A 147 -19.50 -10.50 0.36
CA ILE A 147 -18.55 -10.22 1.46
C ILE A 147 -17.64 -11.43 1.72
N ILE A 148 -18.18 -12.64 1.71
CA ILE A 148 -17.39 -13.87 1.87
C ILE A 148 -16.37 -13.99 0.74
N ASP A 149 -16.80 -13.82 -0.52
CA ASP A 149 -15.91 -13.88 -1.68
C ASP A 149 -14.78 -12.84 -1.62
N TYR A 150 -15.07 -11.62 -1.18
CA TYR A 150 -14.05 -10.56 -1.02
C TYR A 150 -12.98 -10.93 0.00
N ILE A 151 -13.40 -11.51 1.13
CA ILE A 151 -12.49 -11.93 2.20
C ILE A 151 -11.68 -13.14 1.78
N ASP A 152 -12.32 -14.14 1.16
CA ASP A 152 -11.66 -15.36 0.70
C ASP A 152 -10.67 -15.06 -0.41
N THR A 153 -11.02 -14.19 -1.36
CA THR A 153 -10.10 -13.72 -2.41
C THR A 153 -8.89 -12.98 -1.80
N GLY A 154 -9.12 -12.13 -0.80
CA GLY A 154 -8.05 -11.46 -0.06
C GLY A 154 -7.14 -12.43 0.70
N ARG A 155 -7.70 -13.47 1.32
CA ARG A 155 -6.93 -14.55 1.97
C ARG A 155 -6.09 -15.31 0.95
N SER A 156 -6.67 -15.74 -0.16
CA SER A 156 -5.94 -16.45 -1.21
C SER A 156 -4.81 -15.62 -1.82
N TRP A 157 -5.00 -14.29 -1.93
CA TRP A 157 -3.91 -13.39 -2.30
C TRP A 157 -2.80 -13.38 -1.25
N ALA A 158 -3.14 -13.33 0.04
CA ALA A 158 -2.16 -13.32 1.11
C ALA A 158 -1.39 -14.63 1.24
N GLU A 159 -2.04 -15.77 1.03
CA GLU A 159 -1.39 -17.08 1.00
C GLU A 159 -0.33 -17.13 -0.11
N LYS A 160 -0.66 -16.68 -1.32
CA LYS A 160 0.31 -16.57 -2.43
C LYS A 160 1.43 -15.57 -2.16
N ALA A 161 1.11 -14.45 -1.52
CA ALA A 161 2.11 -13.46 -1.12
C ALA A 161 3.10 -14.06 -0.10
N HIS A 162 2.61 -14.84 0.86
CA HIS A 162 3.41 -15.53 1.86
C HIS A 162 4.26 -16.67 1.28
N GLU A 163 3.76 -17.39 0.27
CA GLU A 163 4.56 -18.38 -0.47
C GLU A 163 5.79 -17.76 -1.15
N ILE A 164 5.70 -16.49 -1.57
CA ILE A 164 6.79 -15.76 -2.23
C ILE A 164 7.70 -15.07 -1.21
N ASP A 165 7.12 -14.49 -0.17
CA ASP A 165 7.82 -13.85 0.94
C ASP A 165 7.34 -14.43 2.27
N PRO A 166 8.09 -15.40 2.85
CA PRO A 166 7.74 -15.98 4.15
C PRO A 166 7.64 -14.97 5.29
N GLU A 167 8.19 -13.75 5.15
CA GLU A 167 8.02 -12.68 6.14
C GLU A 167 6.70 -11.91 5.97
N ALA A 168 5.98 -12.08 4.86
CA ALA A 168 4.64 -11.52 4.61
C ALA A 168 3.54 -12.29 5.37
N LYS A 169 3.74 -12.51 6.67
CA LYS A 169 2.84 -13.27 7.57
C LYS A 169 1.73 -12.43 8.21
N TYR A 170 1.81 -11.11 8.05
CA TYR A 170 0.81 -10.16 8.53
C TYR A 170 0.17 -9.45 7.34
N TYR A 171 -1.02 -9.91 6.93
CA TYR A 171 -1.81 -9.29 5.87
C TYR A 171 -3.10 -8.73 6.46
N LEU A 172 -3.55 -7.59 5.93
CA LEU A 172 -4.80 -6.97 6.37
C LEU A 172 -5.90 -7.21 5.33
N VAL A 173 -6.87 -8.03 5.71
CA VAL A 173 -8.27 -7.92 5.30
C VAL A 173 -9.02 -7.60 6.59
N MET A 174 -9.89 -6.59 6.63
CA MET A 174 -10.56 -6.22 7.88
C MET A 174 -11.44 -7.37 8.43
N VAL A 175 -10.87 -8.19 9.32
CA VAL A 175 -11.47 -8.89 10.48
C VAL A 175 -10.30 -9.27 11.44
N PRO A 176 -10.52 -9.56 12.74
CA PRO A 176 -9.86 -8.93 13.89
C PRO A 176 -8.70 -9.83 14.45
N PRO A 177 -8.47 -10.06 15.77
CA PRO A 177 -7.18 -10.52 16.34
C PRO A 177 -6.57 -11.80 15.71
N PRO A 178 -5.26 -12.09 15.96
CA PRO A 178 -4.46 -13.06 15.20
C PRO A 178 -5.20 -14.38 14.95
N LEU A 179 -5.22 -14.80 13.68
CA LEU A 179 -5.86 -16.07 13.27
C LEU A 179 -5.07 -17.32 13.71
N ALA A 180 -3.86 -17.14 14.25
CA ALA A 180 -2.98 -18.21 14.72
C ALA A 180 -2.59 -17.97 16.17
N GLU A 181 -2.21 -19.04 16.88
CA GLU A 181 -1.58 -18.92 18.19
C GLU A 181 -0.29 -18.11 18.06
N THR A 182 -0.18 -17.06 18.86
CA THR A 182 1.03 -16.26 19.04
C THR A 182 1.64 -16.59 20.39
N GLU A 183 2.96 -16.42 20.55
CA GLU A 183 3.62 -16.64 21.85
C GLU A 183 3.14 -15.63 22.90
N GLU A 184 2.63 -14.48 22.47
CA GLU A 184 2.12 -13.41 23.29
C GLU A 184 0.68 -13.65 23.75
N ASP A 185 0.41 -13.35 25.02
CA ASP A 185 -0.93 -13.31 25.61
C ASP A 185 -1.61 -11.98 25.26
N TRP A 186 -2.78 -12.06 24.62
CA TRP A 186 -3.59 -10.91 24.21
C TRP A 186 -4.84 -10.73 25.07
N GLU A 187 -4.97 -11.46 26.19
CA GLU A 187 -6.11 -11.36 27.10
C GLU A 187 -6.21 -9.96 27.72
N GLY A 188 -7.32 -9.26 27.46
CA GLY A 188 -7.55 -7.89 27.96
C GLY A 188 -7.05 -6.75 27.05
N PHE A 189 -6.46 -7.04 25.88
CA PHE A 189 -6.11 -5.99 24.92
C PHE A 189 -7.39 -5.32 24.37
N PRO A 190 -7.56 -4.00 24.51
CA PRO A 190 -8.79 -3.34 24.08
C PRO A 190 -8.90 -3.35 22.56
N VAL A 191 -10.13 -3.49 22.04
CA VAL A 191 -10.38 -3.25 20.62
C VAL A 191 -10.18 -1.76 20.35
N LEU A 192 -9.01 -1.42 19.79
CA LEU A 192 -8.67 -0.07 19.41
C LEU A 192 -9.35 0.27 18.07
N VAL A 193 -10.42 1.07 18.13
CA VAL A 193 -11.06 1.63 16.93
C VAL A 193 -10.46 3.00 16.68
N ARG A 194 -9.66 3.13 15.62
CA ARG A 194 -9.18 4.43 15.13
C ARG A 194 -10.19 4.97 14.13
N LEU A 195 -10.86 6.06 14.50
CA LEU A 195 -11.77 6.79 13.61
C LEU A 195 -10.99 7.91 12.94
N VAL A 196 -10.94 7.89 11.61
CA VAL A 196 -10.30 8.94 10.82
C VAL A 196 -11.23 9.34 9.69
N ALA A 197 -11.35 10.65 9.45
CA ALA A 197 -12.13 11.17 8.32
C ALA A 197 -11.33 11.01 7.03
N ARG A 198 -11.97 10.49 5.97
CA ARG A 198 -11.40 10.32 4.62
C ARG A 198 -10.85 11.63 4.01
N GLY A 199 -11.26 12.80 4.51
CA GLY A 199 -10.96 14.08 3.86
C GLY A 199 -11.90 14.33 2.68
N ASP A 200 -11.45 15.08 1.67
CA ASP A 200 -12.30 15.48 0.52
C ASP A 200 -12.60 14.27 -0.38
N PRO A 201 -13.87 13.84 -0.50
CA PRO A 201 -14.23 12.67 -1.27
C PRO A 201 -13.95 12.78 -2.78
N ASN A 202 -13.69 13.99 -3.29
CA ASN A 202 -13.37 14.26 -4.70
C ASN A 202 -11.91 13.97 -5.06
N ILE A 203 -11.05 13.73 -4.06
CA ILE A 203 -9.64 13.42 -4.27
C ILE A 203 -9.48 11.89 -4.28
N THR A 204 -9.08 11.30 -5.42
CA THR A 204 -8.89 9.84 -5.58
C THR A 204 -7.67 9.29 -4.83
N THR A 205 -6.93 10.17 -4.18
CA THR A 205 -5.70 9.88 -3.45
C THR A 205 -5.83 10.13 -1.93
N CYS A 206 -7.00 10.52 -1.43
CA CYS A 206 -7.20 10.95 -0.03
C CYS A 206 -7.49 9.83 0.98
N ASP A 207 -7.44 8.57 0.58
CA ASP A 207 -7.84 7.50 1.48
C ASP A 207 -6.85 7.29 2.64
N ILE A 208 -7.38 7.10 3.85
CA ILE A 208 -6.58 6.58 4.97
C ILE A 208 -6.36 5.08 4.76
N GLY A 209 -5.11 4.67 4.64
CA GLY A 209 -4.73 3.28 4.48
C GLY A 209 -4.58 2.55 5.82
N SER A 210 -4.44 1.24 5.72
CA SER A 210 -4.04 0.39 6.84
C SER A 210 -2.76 0.88 7.52
N MET A 211 -1.80 1.40 6.75
CA MET A 211 -0.52 1.88 7.26
C MET A 211 -0.67 3.06 8.22
N GLU A 212 -1.48 4.05 7.87
CA GLU A 212 -1.78 5.18 8.75
C GLU A 212 -2.54 4.72 10.02
N LEU A 213 -3.43 3.72 9.89
CA LEU A 213 -4.10 3.09 11.04
C LEU A 213 -3.10 2.34 11.95
N PHE A 214 -2.05 1.74 11.41
CA PHE A 214 -0.97 1.08 12.15
C PHE A 214 0.17 2.02 12.59
N ALA A 215 -0.04 3.34 12.61
CA ALA A 215 0.97 4.34 13.01
C ALA A 215 2.26 4.28 12.18
N SER A 216 2.17 3.77 10.94
CA SER A 216 3.25 3.80 9.97
C SER A 216 3.04 4.99 9.05
N SER A 217 3.82 6.04 9.25
CA SER A 217 3.84 7.21 8.37
C SER A 217 4.39 6.81 7.01
N VAL A 218 3.62 7.08 5.97
CA VAL A 218 4.10 6.92 4.61
C VAL A 218 4.76 8.21 4.18
N ILE A 219 6.06 8.15 3.92
CA ILE A 219 6.84 9.28 3.45
C ILE A 219 7.08 9.10 1.95
N SER A 220 6.48 9.99 1.16
CA SER A 220 6.58 9.95 -0.30
C SER A 220 7.92 10.46 -0.84
N SER A 221 8.72 11.15 -0.03
CA SER A 221 10.02 11.70 -0.42
C SER A 221 11.12 10.63 -0.54
N ASP A 222 12.09 10.86 -1.42
CA ASP A 222 13.30 10.03 -1.47
C ASP A 222 14.16 10.26 -0.20
N PRO A 223 14.42 9.23 0.62
CA PRO A 223 15.19 9.39 1.85
C PRO A 223 16.62 9.86 1.59
N TRP A 224 17.18 9.61 0.40
CA TRP A 224 18.52 10.07 0.02
C TRP A 224 18.53 11.54 -0.36
N GLU A 225 17.48 12.02 -1.01
CA GLU A 225 17.31 13.45 -1.29
C GLU A 225 17.13 14.23 0.01
N VAL A 226 16.28 13.73 0.92
CA VAL A 226 16.12 14.30 2.26
C VAL A 226 17.45 14.28 3.04
N ALA A 227 18.17 13.16 3.02
CA ALA A 227 19.48 13.07 3.67
C ALA A 227 20.53 14.00 3.07
N TRP A 228 20.51 14.21 1.75
CA TRP A 228 21.40 15.14 1.07
C TRP A 228 21.07 16.60 1.42
N LEU A 229 19.80 17.00 1.38
CA LEU A 229 19.33 18.33 1.79
C LEU A 229 19.64 18.62 3.27
N LEU A 230 19.46 17.62 4.15
CA LEU A 230 19.84 17.74 5.56
C LEU A 230 21.36 17.91 5.71
N LYS A 231 22.17 17.17 4.94
CA LYS A 231 23.63 17.35 4.97
C LYS A 231 24.08 18.72 4.50
N GLU A 232 23.50 19.26 3.42
CA GLU A 232 23.81 20.62 2.97
C GLU A 232 23.38 21.69 3.98
N SER A 233 22.22 21.51 4.62
CA SER A 233 21.72 22.48 5.61
C SER A 233 22.44 22.43 6.97
N ILE A 234 23.13 21.33 7.28
CA ILE A 234 23.90 21.13 8.53
C ILE A 234 25.41 21.43 8.32
N GLN A 235 25.86 21.70 7.09
CA GLN A 235 27.21 22.23 6.87
C GLN A 235 27.32 23.68 7.40
N PHE A 236 27.88 23.79 8.61
CA PHE A 236 28.60 24.98 9.07
C PHE A 236 30.02 24.98 8.47
#